data_AF-A0A2U1Q8X1-F1
#
_entry.id   AF-A0A2U1Q8X1-F1
#
_cell.length_a   1.000
_cell.length_b   1.000
_cell.length_c   1.000
_cell.angle_alpha   90.00
_cell.angle_beta   90.00
_cell.angle_gamma   90.00
#
_symmetry.space_group_name_H-M   'P 1'
#
loop_
_entity.id
_entity.type
_entity.pdbx_description
1 polymer ?
#
loop_
_entity_poly.entity_id
_entity_poly.type
_entity_poly.pdbx_seq_one_letter_code
_entity_poly.pdbx_strand_id
1 'polypeptide(L)'
;MASTSGAESIGQTQAPRGSGSGTKKITHVEALAYVHEVRNTFNENPEKYQMFLDVMKDLGESRIDTIGAIARVKELFKDHTNLLIGFYAFVPDSVIINVLKI
;
A
#
# COMPACT_ATOMS: atom_id res chain seq x y z
N MET A 1 27.34 -41.28 23.49
CA MET A 1 26.38 -41.60 24.58
C MET A 1 26.37 -40.36 25.47
N ALA A 2 25.42 -39.43 25.29
CA ALA A 2 24.15 -39.33 26.07
C ALA A 2 24.47 -39.23 27.59
N SER A 3 24.12 -38.22 28.42
CA SER A 3 23.00 -37.27 28.40
C SER A 3 23.17 -36.16 29.47
N THR A 4 22.65 -34.95 29.18
CA THR A 4 21.74 -34.04 29.96
C THR A 4 21.82 -34.03 31.51
N SER A 5 21.68 -32.92 32.26
CA SER A 5 20.56 -31.96 32.29
C SER A 5 20.70 -30.98 33.50
N GLY A 6 19.99 -29.84 33.46
CA GLY A 6 19.66 -28.99 34.63
C GLY A 6 20.18 -27.55 34.51
N ALA A 7 19.55 -26.61 33.81
CA ALA A 7 18.26 -25.95 34.03
C ALA A 7 18.22 -25.05 35.27
N GLU A 8 18.41 -23.72 35.08
CA GLU A 8 17.78 -22.69 35.92
C GLU A 8 17.35 -21.48 35.09
N SER A 9 16.13 -21.05 35.37
CA SER A 9 15.31 -20.07 34.68
C SER A 9 15.30 -18.79 35.49
N ILE A 10 15.64 -17.65 34.89
CA ILE A 10 15.19 -16.35 35.37
C ILE A 10 14.64 -15.54 34.21
N GLY A 11 13.33 -15.33 34.26
CA GLY A 11 12.60 -14.51 33.32
C GLY A 11 13.03 -13.06 33.41
N GLN A 12 13.36 -12.49 32.26
CA GLN A 12 13.22 -11.07 32.03
C GLN A 12 12.29 -10.87 30.85
N THR A 13 11.03 -10.62 31.18
CA THR A 13 10.04 -10.06 30.27
C THR A 13 10.53 -8.69 29.83
N GLN A 14 11.14 -8.63 28.65
CA GLN A 14 11.29 -7.38 27.90
C GLN A 14 10.17 -7.35 26.86
N ALA A 15 9.24 -6.42 27.08
CA ALA A 15 8.10 -6.16 26.22
C ALA A 15 8.55 -5.85 24.78
N PRO A 16 7.83 -6.31 23.74
CA PRO A 16 7.95 -5.71 22.42
C PRO A 16 7.21 -4.36 22.43
N ARG A 17 7.81 -3.32 23.03
CA ARG A 17 7.41 -1.93 22.77
C ARG A 17 8.42 -1.32 21.82
N GLY A 18 8.05 -1.41 20.55
CA GLY A 18 8.81 -0.85 19.46
C GLY A 18 8.12 -1.16 18.13
N SER A 19 6.82 -0.90 18.02
CA SER A 19 6.26 -0.56 16.71
C SER A 19 6.85 0.81 16.37
N GLY A 20 8.11 0.77 15.92
CA GLY A 20 8.74 1.89 15.28
C GLY A 20 7.83 2.30 14.14
N SER A 21 7.64 3.60 14.01
CA SER A 21 7.04 4.28 12.87
C SER A 21 7.83 3.90 11.61
N GLY A 22 7.67 2.67 11.14
CA GLY A 22 8.16 2.19 9.88
C GLY A 22 7.07 2.53 8.89
N THR A 23 7.37 3.45 7.98
CA THR A 23 6.70 3.56 6.68
C THR A 23 6.33 2.15 6.24
N LYS A 24 5.04 1.81 6.29
CA LYS A 24 4.59 0.42 6.12
C LYS A 24 4.92 0.07 4.67
N LYS A 25 6.05 -0.60 4.46
CA LYS A 25 6.47 -1.04 3.13
C LYS A 25 5.42 -2.04 2.70
N ILE A 26 4.57 -1.61 1.79
CA ILE A 26 3.55 -2.49 1.25
C ILE A 26 4.21 -3.68 0.59
N THR A 27 3.70 -4.85 0.94
CA THR A 27 4.16 -6.11 0.37
C THR A 27 3.63 -6.26 -1.06
N HIS A 28 4.36 -6.99 -1.90
CA HIS A 28 3.87 -7.36 -3.24
C HIS A 28 2.49 -8.06 -3.17
N VAL A 29 2.25 -8.83 -2.12
CA VAL A 29 0.96 -9.51 -1.88
C VAL A 29 -0.18 -8.51 -1.68
N GLU A 30 0.02 -7.46 -0.88
CA GLU A 30 -0.97 -6.40 -0.68
C GLU A 30 -1.25 -5.62 -1.99
N ALA A 31 -0.23 -5.40 -2.84
CA ALA A 31 -0.40 -4.78 -4.15
C ALA A 31 -1.26 -5.59 -5.12
N LEU A 32 -1.03 -6.90 -5.18
CA LEU A 32 -1.85 -7.79 -6.01
C LEU A 32 -3.29 -7.84 -5.50
N ALA A 33 -3.50 -7.88 -4.18
CA ALA A 33 -4.84 -7.85 -3.59
C ALA A 33 -5.61 -6.59 -3.97
N TYR A 34 -4.95 -5.43 -3.94
CA TYR A 34 -5.56 -4.16 -4.33
C TYR A 34 -5.92 -4.11 -5.81
N VAL A 35 -5.03 -4.53 -6.71
CA VAL A 35 -5.35 -4.61 -8.16
C VAL A 35 -6.52 -5.54 -8.42
N HIS A 36 -6.60 -6.67 -7.70
CA HIS A 36 -7.73 -7.59 -7.77
C HIS A 36 -9.03 -6.94 -7.28
N GLU A 37 -8.98 -6.17 -6.20
CA GLU A 37 -10.15 -5.43 -5.69
C GLU A 37 -10.65 -4.39 -6.69
N VAL A 38 -9.76 -3.58 -7.28
CA VAL A 38 -10.12 -2.60 -8.33
C VAL A 38 -10.77 -3.32 -9.52
N ARG A 39 -10.21 -4.46 -9.95
CA ARG A 39 -10.80 -5.27 -11.03
C ARG A 39 -12.20 -5.76 -10.68
N ASN A 40 -12.41 -6.24 -9.46
CA ASN A 40 -13.70 -6.75 -9.01
C ASN A 40 -14.75 -5.63 -8.92
N THR A 41 -14.38 -4.47 -8.37
CA THR A 41 -15.28 -3.30 -8.29
C THR A 41 -15.73 -2.81 -9.67
N PHE A 42 -14.84 -2.84 -10.66
CA PHE A 42 -15.13 -2.41 -12.02
C PHE A 42 -15.39 -3.58 -12.99
N ASN A 43 -15.78 -4.74 -12.49
CA ASN A 43 -16.03 -5.91 -13.35
C ASN A 43 -17.10 -5.66 -14.41
N GLU A 44 -18.13 -4.88 -14.07
CA GLU A 44 -19.19 -4.47 -15.00
C GLU A 44 -18.80 -3.25 -15.87
N ASN A 45 -17.67 -2.59 -15.56
CA ASN A 45 -17.21 -1.38 -16.22
C ASN A 45 -15.71 -1.51 -16.61
N PRO A 46 -15.38 -2.37 -17.59
CA PRO A 46 -13.98 -2.67 -17.94
C PRO A 46 -13.18 -1.43 -18.37
N GLU A 47 -13.85 -0.41 -18.93
CA GLU A 47 -13.22 0.88 -19.25
C GLU A 47 -12.64 1.56 -18.01
N LYS A 48 -13.31 1.52 -16.86
CA LYS A 48 -12.79 2.12 -15.61
C LYS A 48 -11.56 1.39 -15.09
N TYR A 49 -11.55 0.06 -15.17
CA TYR A 49 -10.36 -0.72 -14.85
C TYR A 49 -9.19 -0.39 -15.80
N GLN A 50 -9.48 -0.24 -17.09
CA GLN A 50 -8.47 0.13 -18.09
C GLN A 50 -7.89 1.53 -17.84
N MET A 51 -8.73 2.51 -17.49
CA MET A 51 -8.29 3.85 -17.12
C MET A 51 -7.39 3.84 -15.88
N PHE A 52 -7.67 3.01 -14.88
CA PHE A 52 -6.79 2.84 -13.73
C PHE A 52 -5.39 2.35 -14.15
N LEU A 53 -5.34 1.32 -15.00
CA LEU A 53 -4.07 0.79 -15.51
C LEU A 53 -3.29 1.83 -16.32
N ASP A 54 -3.98 2.66 -17.09
CA ASP A 54 -3.38 3.76 -17.86
C ASP A 54 -2.71 4.79 -16.92
N VAL A 55 -3.39 5.18 -15.83
CA VAL A 55 -2.82 6.08 -14.82
C VAL A 55 -1.60 5.45 -14.13
N MET A 56 -1.66 4.17 -13.77
CA MET A 56 -0.52 3.46 -13.16
C MET A 56 0.68 3.39 -14.12
N LYS A 57 0.43 3.17 -15.41
CA LYS A 57 1.46 3.15 -16.44
C LYS A 57 2.07 4.54 -16.66
N ASP A 58 1.24 5.57 -16.81
CA ASP A 58 1.69 6.96 -16.95
C ASP A 58 2.55 7.39 -15.77
N LEU A 59 2.19 7.00 -14.54
CA LEU A 59 2.98 7.26 -13.34
C LEU A 59 4.32 6.50 -13.35
N GLY A 60 4.32 5.24 -13.79
CA GLY A 60 5.54 4.43 -13.92
C GLY A 60 6.49 4.90 -15.02
N GLU A 61 5.94 5.42 -16.13
CA GLU A 61 6.70 6.03 -17.23
C GLU A 61 7.08 7.50 -16.97
N SER A 62 6.69 8.08 -15.81
CA SER A 62 6.87 9.50 -15.50
C SER A 62 6.25 10.45 -16.55
N ARG A 63 5.18 10.02 -17.23
CA ARG A 63 4.38 10.87 -18.14
C ARG A 63 3.50 11.86 -17.38
N ILE A 64 3.13 11.51 -16.15
CA ILE A 64 2.40 12.36 -15.22
C ILE A 64 3.09 12.38 -13.86
N ASP A 65 3.05 13.53 -13.19
CA ASP A 65 3.47 13.67 -11.80
C ASP A 65 2.48 12.99 -10.85
N THR A 66 2.92 12.74 -9.61
CA THR A 66 2.07 12.11 -8.60
C THR A 66 0.79 12.90 -8.31
N ILE A 67 0.84 14.24 -8.34
CA ILE A 67 -0.36 15.08 -8.20
C ILE A 67 -1.37 14.77 -9.31
N GLY A 68 -0.91 14.65 -10.56
CA GLY A 68 -1.75 14.33 -11.71
C GLY A 68 -2.33 12.93 -11.62
N ALA A 69 -1.54 11.95 -11.18
CA ALA A 69 -2.02 10.59 -10.94
C ALA A 69 -3.10 10.56 -9.85
N ILE A 70 -2.88 11.24 -8.72
CA ILE A 70 -3.86 11.34 -7.63
C ILE A 70 -5.16 11.98 -8.11
N ALA A 71 -5.09 13.07 -8.87
CA ALA A 71 -6.28 13.75 -9.39
C ALA A 71 -7.13 12.83 -10.28
N ARG A 72 -6.50 12.10 -11.21
CA ARG A 72 -7.18 11.14 -12.08
C ARG A 72 -7.78 9.97 -11.31
N VAL A 73 -7.05 9.44 -10.32
CA VAL A 73 -7.56 8.35 -9.46
C VAL A 73 -8.74 8.81 -8.60
N LYS A 74 -8.71 10.04 -8.06
CA LYS A 74 -9.82 10.61 -7.30
C LYS A 74 -11.11 10.70 -8.13
N GLU A 75 -11.00 11.11 -9.38
CA GLU A 75 -12.15 11.19 -10.28
C GLU A 75 -12.66 9.79 -10.62
N LEU A 76 -11.76 8.87 -10.96
CA LEU A 76 -12.08 7.50 -11.34
C LEU A 76 -12.78 6.73 -10.21
N PHE A 77 -12.37 6.94 -8.97
CA PHE A 77 -12.87 6.24 -7.77
C PHE A 77 -13.80 7.09 -6.91
N LYS A 78 -14.39 8.16 -7.47
CA LYS A 78 -15.25 9.10 -6.71
C LYS A 78 -16.42 8.42 -5.97
N ASP A 79 -16.95 7.33 -6.52
CA ASP A 79 -18.04 6.53 -5.94
C ASP A 79 -17.53 5.32 -5.12
N HIS A 80 -16.21 5.15 -5.03
CA HIS A 80 -15.54 4.00 -4.41
C HIS A 80 -14.38 4.45 -3.51
N THR A 81 -14.70 5.15 -2.42
CA THR A 81 -13.73 5.72 -1.48
C THR A 81 -12.72 4.69 -0.92
N ASN A 82 -13.12 3.42 -0.77
CA ASN A 82 -12.23 2.35 -0.31
C ASN A 82 -11.05 2.15 -1.26
N LEU A 83 -11.29 2.18 -2.57
CA LEU A 83 -10.22 2.05 -3.56
C LEU A 83 -9.28 3.25 -3.52
N LEU A 84 -9.82 4.45 -3.34
CA LEU A 84 -9.02 5.66 -3.21
C LEU A 84 -8.10 5.62 -1.97
N ILE A 85 -8.61 5.14 -0.82
CA ILE A 85 -7.80 4.94 0.40
C ILE A 85 -6.71 3.90 0.14
N GLY A 86 -7.06 2.80 -0.53
CA GLY A 86 -6.10 1.79 -0.96
C GLY A 86 -4.96 2.41 -1.75
N PHE A 87 -5.27 3.20 -2.79
CA PHE A 87 -4.29 3.88 -3.62
C PHE A 87 -3.29 4.73 -2.81
N TYR A 88 -3.75 5.52 -1.84
CA TYR A 88 -2.85 6.32 -1.01
C TYR A 88 -1.91 5.49 -0.16
N ALA A 89 -2.32 4.30 0.26
CA ALA A 89 -1.42 3.39 0.95
C ALA A 89 -0.26 2.97 0.02
N PHE A 90 -0.54 2.74 -1.28
CA PHE A 90 0.45 2.33 -2.30
C PHE A 90 1.45 3.42 -2.71
N VAL A 91 1.22 4.66 -2.32
CA VAL A 91 2.14 5.76 -2.56
C VAL A 91 3.11 5.84 -1.37
N PRO A 92 4.43 5.64 -1.53
CA PRO A 92 5.37 5.75 -0.42
C PRO A 92 5.26 7.13 0.25
N ASP A 93 5.29 7.17 1.60
CA ASP A 93 5.12 8.39 2.42
C ASP A 93 5.90 9.61 1.90
N SER A 94 7.10 9.40 1.35
CA SER A 94 7.95 10.45 0.78
C SER A 94 7.27 11.28 -0.31
N VAL A 95 6.31 10.70 -1.03
CA VAL A 95 5.57 11.39 -2.10
C VAL A 95 4.37 12.16 -1.54
N ILE A 96 3.69 11.64 -0.52
CA ILE A 96 2.57 12.33 0.17
C ILE A 96 3.09 13.55 0.96
N ILE A 97 4.28 13.45 1.55
CA ILE A 97 4.88 14.55 2.32
C ILE A 97 5.34 15.69 1.40
N ASN A 98 5.75 15.41 0.16
CA ASN A 98 6.20 16.45 -0.78
C ASN A 98 5.04 17.25 -1.40
N VAL A 99 3.83 16.67 -1.46
CA VAL A 99 2.65 17.31 -2.08
C VAL A 99 1.84 18.18 -1.11
N LEU A 100 2.03 18.01 0.20
CA LEU A 100 1.36 18.79 1.25
C LEU A 100 2.22 19.95 1.79
N LYS A 101 3.36 20.23 1.16
CA LYS A 101 4.31 21.28 1.56
C LYS A 101 4.50 22.37 0.49
N ILE A 102 3.42 22.70 -0.23
CA ILE A 102 3.31 23.87 -1.10
C ILE A 102 2.19 24.79 -0.61
#